data_AF-A0A0F9MFQ4-F1
#
_entry.id   AF-A0A0F9MFQ4-F1
#
_cell.length_a   1.000
_cell.length_b   1.000
_cell.length_c   1.000
_cell.angle_alpha   90.00
_cell.angle_beta   90.00
_cell.angle_gamma   90.00
#
_symmetry.space_group_name_H-M   'P 1'
#
loop_
_entity.id
_entity.type
_entity.pdbx_description
1 polymer ?
#
loop_
_entity_poly.entity_id
_entity_poly.type
_entity_poly.pdbx_seq_one_letter_code
_entity_poly.pdbx_strand_id
1 'polypeptide(L)' 'PEKRYYPTIKHLGFGHFRGETENGEFGFCGGGAMSFARDPEGNYLSWSEVTGTPEVLADLDFDLEKEKEIIRKILG' A
#
# COMPACT_ATOMS: atom_id res chain seq x y z
N PRO A 1 -9.00 -5.66 -17.68
CA PRO A 1 -8.32 -6.56 -16.71
C PRO A 1 -9.34 -7.11 -15.72
N GLU A 2 -9.57 -8.43 -15.72
CA GLU A 2 -10.37 -9.08 -14.68
C GLU A 2 -9.70 -8.83 -13.31
N LYS A 3 -10.48 -8.39 -12.31
CA LYS A 3 -9.95 -8.08 -10.98
C LYS A 3 -9.46 -9.39 -10.34
N ARG A 4 -8.16 -9.46 -10.03
CA ARG A 4 -7.49 -10.64 -9.40
C ARG A 4 -7.50 -10.62 -7.87
N TYR A 5 -8.18 -9.64 -7.27
CA TYR A 5 -8.39 -9.58 -5.82
C TYR A 5 -9.87 -9.67 -5.49
N TYR A 6 -10.19 -10.29 -4.36
CA TYR A 6 -11.55 -10.34 -3.87
C TYR A 6 -11.94 -8.97 -3.32
N PRO A 7 -13.12 -8.41 -3.64
CA PRO A 7 -13.59 -7.12 -3.12
C PRO A 7 -14.03 -7.25 -1.64
N THR A 8 -13.14 -7.72 -0.78
CA THR A 8 -13.38 -8.14 0.61
C THR A 8 -12.37 -7.48 1.56
N ILE A 9 -11.98 -6.23 1.29
CA ILE A 9 -11.10 -5.49 2.20
C ILE A 9 -11.81 -5.29 3.55
N LYS A 10 -11.21 -5.83 4.62
CA LYS A 10 -11.68 -5.75 6.01
C LYS A 10 -10.89 -4.67 6.75
N HIS A 11 -11.59 -3.78 7.45
CA HIS A 11 -10.98 -2.86 8.40
C HIS A 11 -10.76 -3.56 9.74
N LEU A 12 -9.50 -3.64 10.18
CA LEU A 12 -9.10 -4.34 11.41
C LEU A 12 -9.10 -3.44 12.65
N GLY A 13 -9.44 -2.15 12.50
CA GLY A 13 -9.34 -1.16 13.56
C GLY A 13 -8.01 -0.38 13.50
N PHE A 14 -7.99 0.78 14.17
CA PHE A 14 -6.81 1.66 14.23
C PHE A 14 -6.17 1.94 12.87
N GLY A 15 -6.98 2.10 11.81
CA GLY A 15 -6.48 2.39 10.46
C GLY A 15 -5.79 1.23 9.75
N HIS A 16 -5.85 0.00 10.26
CA HIS A 16 -5.29 -1.18 9.57
C HIS A 16 -6.34 -1.85 8.70
N PHE A 17 -5.94 -2.27 7.50
CA PHE A 17 -6.78 -2.93 6.52
C PHE A 17 -6.14 -4.24 6.07
N ARG A 18 -7.00 -5.21 5.73
CA ARG A 18 -6.59 -6.50 5.18
C ARG A 18 -7.44 -6.84 3.97
N GLY A 19 -6.83 -7.29 2.89
CA GLY A 19 -7.51 -7.88 1.75
C GLY A 19 -6.99 -9.28 1.44
N GLU A 20 -7.64 -9.93 0.47
CA GLU A 20 -7.32 -11.29 0.05
C GLU A 20 -7.27 -11.33 -1.50
N THR A 21 -6.29 -12.05 -2.03
CA THR A 21 -6.17 -12.42 -3.46
C THR A 21 -6.27 -13.94 -3.60
N GLU A 22 -6.14 -14.45 -4.83
CA GLU A 22 -6.08 -15.90 -5.05
C GLU A 22 -4.84 -16.57 -4.39
N ASN A 23 -3.74 -15.82 -4.23
CA ASN A 23 -2.49 -16.31 -3.68
C ASN A 23 -2.29 -16.04 -2.17
N GLY A 24 -3.16 -15.27 -1.51
CA GLY A 24 -3.08 -15.07 -0.06
C GLY A 24 -3.62 -13.74 0.46
N GLU A 25 -3.24 -13.38 1.70
CA GLU A 25 -3.64 -12.13 2.35
C GLU A 25 -2.63 -11.00 2.09
N PHE A 26 -3.13 -9.78 1.97
CA PHE A 26 -2.33 -8.56 1.98
C PHE A 26 -2.83 -7.56 3.02
N GLY A 27 -1.98 -6.65 3.45
CA GLY A 27 -2.31 -5.61 4.42
C GLY A 27 -1.80 -4.24 4.02
N PHE A 28 -2.48 -3.19 4.49
CA PHE A 28 -2.02 -1.81 4.40
C PHE A 28 -2.65 -0.96 5.51
N CYS A 29 -2.04 0.17 5.79
CA CYS A 29 -2.57 1.18 6.70
C CYS A 29 -3.24 2.30 5.91
N GLY A 30 -4.32 2.84 6.47
CA GLY A 30 -5.02 4.01 5.99
C GLY A 30 -5.24 5.03 7.11
N GLY A 31 -5.46 6.29 6.72
CA GLY A 31 -5.75 7.37 7.66
C GLY A 31 -4.66 7.56 8.71
N GLY A 32 -5.04 7.50 9.99
CA GLY A 32 -4.16 7.81 11.13
C GLY A 32 -3.04 6.79 11.40
N ALA A 33 -3.03 5.65 10.72
CA ALA A 33 -1.95 4.64 10.84
C ALA A 33 -0.92 4.71 9.72
N MET A 34 -1.09 5.62 8.76
CA MET A 34 -0.12 5.84 7.69
C MET A 34 1.11 6.56 8.23
N SER A 35 2.25 6.31 7.59
CA SER A 35 3.43 7.16 7.74
C SER A 35 3.18 8.52 7.09
N PHE A 36 3.78 9.57 7.64
CA PHE A 36 3.61 10.93 7.14
C PHE A 36 4.90 11.73 7.23
N ALA A 37 5.08 12.63 6.26
CA ALA A 37 6.15 13.61 6.25
C ALA A 37 5.68 14.91 5.59
N ARG A 38 6.46 15.98 5.77
CA ARG A 38 6.38 17.16 4.92
C ARG A 38 7.63 17.24 4.07
N ASP A 39 7.47 17.55 2.79
CA ASP A 39 8.60 17.87 1.93
C ASP A 39 9.10 19.31 2.18
N PRO A 40 10.25 19.71 1.59
CA PRO A 40 10.78 21.07 1.74
C PRO A 40 9.87 22.17 1.18
N GLU A 41 8.95 21.84 0.28
CA GLU A 41 7.97 22.76 -0.32
C GLU A 41 6.73 22.94 0.56
N GLY A 42 6.61 22.12 1.62
CA GLY A 42 5.52 22.15 2.60
C GLY A 42 4.33 21.25 2.25
N ASN A 43 4.44 20.41 1.21
CA ASN A 43 3.41 19.45 0.84
C ASN A 43 3.33 18.33 1.88
N TYR A 44 2.11 17.87 2.16
CA TYR A 44 1.88 16.71 3.02
C TYR A 44 2.00 15.43 2.21
N LEU A 45 2.85 14.53 2.68
CA LEU A 45 3.04 13.20 2.13
C LEU A 45 2.56 12.18 3.13
N SER A 46 1.79 11.19 2.68
CA SER A 46 1.38 10.06 3.49
C SER A 46 1.49 8.78 2.69
N TRP A 47 2.07 7.73 3.28
CA TRP A 47 2.22 6.43 2.64
C TRP A 47 2.03 5.29 3.65
N SER A 48 1.77 4.10 3.11
CA SER A 48 1.77 2.86 3.87
C SER A 48 2.53 1.83 3.06
N GLU A 49 3.33 1.00 3.73
CA GLU A 49 3.78 -0.24 3.14
C GLU A 49 2.56 -1.14 2.87
N VAL A 50 2.55 -1.78 1.70
CA VAL A 50 1.64 -2.88 1.39
C VAL A 50 2.36 -4.17 1.72
N THR A 51 1.82 -4.96 2.64
CA THR A 51 2.38 -6.25 3.02
C THR A 51 1.74 -7.37 2.20
N GLY A 52 2.54 -8.36 1.81
CA GLY A 52 2.10 -9.52 1.04
C GLY A 52 3.30 -10.35 0.57
N THR A 53 3.06 -11.60 0.15
CA THR A 53 4.09 -12.38 -0.55
C THR A 53 4.29 -11.85 -1.97
N PRO A 54 5.39 -12.18 -2.66
CA PRO A 54 5.61 -11.74 -4.05
C PRO A 54 4.45 -12.08 -5.01
N GLU A 55 3.83 -13.24 -4.83
CA GLU A 55 2.67 -13.69 -5.63
C GLU A 55 1.43 -12.83 -5.36
N VAL A 56 1.18 -12.52 -4.08
CA VAL A 56 0.09 -11.62 -3.69
C VAL A 56 0.32 -10.21 -4.23
N LEU A 57 1.55 -9.69 -4.19
CA LEU A 57 1.86 -8.38 -4.76
C LEU A 57 1.71 -8.36 -6.29
N ALA A 58 2.05 -9.47 -6.97
CA ALA A 58 1.83 -9.63 -8.40
C ALA A 58 0.33 -9.65 -8.76
N ASP A 59 -0.53 -10.26 -7.94
CA ASP A 59 -2.00 -10.23 -8.12
C ASP A 59 -2.56 -8.81 -8.03
N LEU A 60 -1.95 -7.96 -7.19
CA LEU A 60 -2.31 -6.56 -7.01
C LEU A 60 -1.75 -5.63 -8.10
N ASP A 61 -0.96 -6.16 -9.04
CA ASP A 61 -0.17 -5.38 -10.00
C ASP A 61 0.72 -4.33 -9.28
N PHE A 62 1.23 -4.71 -8.10
CA PHE A 62 2.00 -3.82 -7.23
C PHE A 62 3.49 -3.90 -7.58
N ASP A 63 4.02 -2.81 -8.15
CA ASP A 63 5.43 -2.66 -8.49
C ASP A 63 6.18 -1.91 -7.37
N LEU A 64 6.79 -2.68 -6.48
CA LEU A 64 7.53 -2.15 -5.33
C LEU A 64 8.73 -1.28 -5.74
N GLU A 65 9.41 -1.59 -6.85
CA GLU A 65 10.57 -0.81 -7.28
C GLU A 65 10.15 0.54 -7.85
N LYS A 66 9.04 0.57 -8.60
CA LYS A 66 8.42 1.81 -9.06
C LYS A 66 7.94 2.69 -7.90
N GLU A 67 7.32 2.12 -6.88
CA GLU A 67 6.92 2.83 -5.65
C GLU A 67 8.13 3.47 -4.95
N LYS A 68 9.21 2.70 -4.74
CA LYS A 68 10.45 3.22 -4.15
C LYS A 68 11.05 4.35 -4.98
N GLU A 69 11.01 4.25 -6.31
CA GLU A 69 11.49 5.32 -7.19
C GLU A 69 10.68 6.61 -7.02
N ILE A 70 9.34 6.50 -6.95
CA ILE A 70 8.45 7.64 -6.69
C ILE A 70 8.76 8.27 -5.34
N ILE A 71 8.87 7.46 -4.29
CA ILE A 71 9.19 7.94 -2.93
C ILE A 71 10.55 8.64 -2.90
N ARG A 72 11.58 8.07 -3.53
CA ARG A 72 12.91 8.72 -3.64
C ARG A 72 12.83 10.06 -4.37
N LYS A 73 12.12 10.14 -5.49
CA LYS A 73 11.95 11.41 -6.23
C LYS A 73 11.27 12.49 -5.41
N ILE A 74 10.30 12.10 -4.57
CA ILE A 74 9.56 13.02 -3.71
C ILE A 74 10.39 13.45 -2.50
N LEU A 75 11.15 12.53 -1.90
CA LEU A 75 11.88 12.79 -0.65
C LEU A 75 13.31 13.33 -0.85
N GLY A 76 13.88 13.22 -2.06
CA GLY A 76 15.24 13.65 -2.39
C GLY A 76 16.27 12.54 -2.23
#